data_AF-A0A2N3J8W8-F1
#
_entry.id   AF-A0A2N3J8W8-F1
#
_cell.length_a   1.000
_cell.length_b   1.000
_cell.length_c   1.000
_cell.angle_alpha   90.00
_cell.angle_beta   90.00
_cell.angle_gamma   90.00
#
_symmetry.space_group_name_H-M   'P 1'
#
loop_
_entity.id
_entity.type
_entity.pdbx_description
1 polymer ?
#
loop_
_entity_poly.entity_id
_entity_poly.type
_entity_poly.pdbx_seq_one_letter_code
_entity_poly.pdbx_strand_id
1 'polypeptide(L)'
;MQEEDLAEFKKKFMGFCWTEELHYALKDLSSDDAKKLVESMSVVEIDRKVNIRRHQEDYIADYIEYLWEVSETAYWKHIIVSLRDDVGLLWSDNMSHVERMCNNEIPDDVLEAVLLFICEICERDNMFDFEALSEVIKSQVNDFSNRHKIESFANRLSISHKKMFLDKIELMLSSEEAYRFKS
;
A
#
# COMPACT_ATOMS: atom_id res chain seq x y z
N MET A 1 -24.54 8.66 9.82
CA MET A 1 -24.21 10.09 9.61
C MET A 1 -24.85 10.66 8.33
N GLN A 2 -25.38 11.90 8.37
CA GLN A 2 -25.80 12.67 7.19
C GLN A 2 -24.59 13.35 6.50
N GLU A 3 -24.74 13.88 5.28
CA GLU A 3 -23.62 14.46 4.51
C GLU A 3 -23.00 15.70 5.17
N GLU A 4 -23.81 16.60 5.73
CA GLU A 4 -23.32 17.81 6.41
C GLU A 4 -22.53 17.45 7.69
N ASP A 5 -23.01 16.46 8.45
CA ASP A 5 -22.30 15.92 9.61
C ASP A 5 -20.96 15.29 9.19
N LEU A 6 -20.92 14.56 8.07
CA LEU A 6 -19.69 13.93 7.58
C LEU A 6 -18.60 14.96 7.24
N ALA A 7 -18.97 16.08 6.62
CA ALA A 7 -18.01 17.12 6.27
C ALA A 7 -17.38 17.78 7.51
N GLU A 8 -18.18 18.05 8.54
CA GLU A 8 -17.70 18.63 9.80
C GLU A 8 -16.84 17.63 10.59
N PHE A 9 -17.27 16.37 10.65
CA PHE A 9 -16.47 15.29 11.24
C PHE A 9 -15.14 15.14 10.50
N LYS A 10 -15.16 15.05 9.17
CA LYS A 10 -13.94 14.92 8.38
C LYS A 10 -12.97 16.05 8.62
N LYS A 11 -13.46 17.30 8.69
CA LYS A 11 -12.61 18.46 9.01
C LYS A 11 -11.92 18.31 10.37
N LYS A 12 -12.63 17.84 11.39
CA LYS A 12 -12.05 17.56 12.71
C LYS A 12 -10.95 16.50 12.63
N PHE A 13 -11.21 15.38 11.97
CA PHE A 13 -10.28 14.25 11.88
C PHE A 13 -9.05 14.59 11.01
N MET A 14 -9.21 15.44 10.00
CA MET A 14 -8.10 15.93 9.19
C MET A 14 -7.23 16.95 9.93
N GLY A 15 -7.74 17.50 11.04
CA GLY A 15 -6.98 18.36 11.95
C GLY A 15 -5.96 17.63 12.81
N PHE A 16 -6.07 16.30 12.98
CA PHE A 16 -5.07 15.53 13.72
C PHE A 16 -3.73 15.56 12.99
N CYS A 17 -2.67 15.98 13.69
CA CYS A 17 -1.33 15.98 13.11
C CYS A 17 -0.76 14.56 13.06
N TRP A 18 -1.13 13.71 14.01
CA TRP A 18 -0.61 12.36 14.16
C TRP A 18 -1.62 11.34 13.64
N THR A 19 -1.15 10.32 12.92
CA THR A 19 -2.00 9.22 12.42
C THR A 19 -2.54 8.36 13.55
N GLU A 20 -1.79 8.23 14.64
CA GLU A 20 -2.23 7.58 15.88
C GLU A 20 -3.52 8.20 16.44
N GLU A 21 -3.59 9.53 16.55
CA GLU A 21 -4.78 10.24 17.05
C GLU A 21 -6.01 9.99 16.16
N LEU A 22 -5.80 10.02 14.83
CA LEU A 22 -6.83 9.68 13.86
C LEU A 22 -7.31 8.24 14.05
N HIS A 23 -6.39 7.29 14.17
CA HIS A 23 -6.70 5.88 14.34
C HIS A 23 -7.52 5.62 15.60
N TYR A 24 -7.13 6.18 16.75
CA TYR A 24 -7.91 6.03 17.97
C TYR A 24 -9.29 6.69 17.87
N ALA A 25 -9.38 7.89 17.28
CA ALA A 25 -10.67 8.55 17.08
C ALA A 25 -11.59 7.76 16.14
N LEU A 26 -11.06 7.03 15.17
CA LEU A 26 -11.83 6.15 14.28
C LEU A 26 -12.38 4.93 15.04
N LYS A 27 -11.60 4.36 15.96
CA LYS A 27 -12.03 3.23 16.81
C LYS A 27 -13.20 3.57 17.73
N ASP A 28 -13.37 4.85 18.08
CA ASP A 28 -14.50 5.32 18.89
C ASP A 28 -15.80 5.51 18.07
N LEU A 29 -15.73 5.46 16.73
CA LEU A 29 -16.91 5.59 15.86
C LEU A 29 -17.60 4.23 15.67
N SER A 30 -18.86 4.28 15.22
CA SER A 30 -19.51 3.10 14.66
C SER A 30 -18.77 2.65 13.40
N SER A 31 -18.75 1.34 13.11
CA SER A 31 -18.08 0.80 11.92
C SER A 31 -18.58 1.47 10.62
N ASP A 32 -19.88 1.76 10.53
CA ASP A 32 -20.47 2.44 9.37
C ASP A 32 -19.99 3.89 9.21
N ASP A 33 -19.86 4.63 10.32
CA ASP A 33 -19.40 6.02 10.27
C ASP A 33 -17.88 6.10 10.03
N ALA A 34 -17.10 5.20 10.63
CA ALA A 34 -15.68 5.04 10.36
C ALA A 34 -15.45 4.74 8.87
N LYS A 35 -16.19 3.77 8.32
CA LYS A 35 -16.15 3.41 6.90
C LYS A 35 -16.44 4.60 5.99
N LYS A 36 -17.56 5.29 6.21
CA LYS A 36 -17.93 6.49 5.43
C LYS A 36 -16.83 7.54 5.46
N LEU A 37 -16.23 7.77 6.63
CA LEU A 37 -15.18 8.75 6.80
C LEU A 37 -13.92 8.38 6.01
N VAL A 38 -13.39 7.16 6.16
CA VAL A 38 -12.15 6.75 5.50
C VAL A 38 -12.30 6.61 3.98
N GLU A 39 -13.46 6.15 3.50
CA GLU A 39 -13.74 6.09 2.05
C GLU A 39 -13.86 7.47 1.42
N SER A 40 -14.34 8.47 2.18
CA SER A 40 -14.48 9.84 1.71
C SER A 40 -13.16 10.61 1.59
N MET A 41 -12.05 10.08 2.15
CA MET A 41 -10.75 10.75 2.12
C MET A 41 -10.23 10.92 0.69
N SER A 42 -9.77 12.12 0.37
CA SER A 42 -9.07 12.43 -0.87
C SER A 42 -7.63 11.92 -0.82
N VAL A 43 -6.99 11.78 -1.97
CA VAL A 43 -5.57 11.35 -2.07
C VAL A 43 -4.65 12.25 -1.21
N VAL A 44 -4.88 13.57 -1.21
CA VAL A 44 -4.06 14.52 -0.41
C VAL A 44 -4.26 14.32 1.09
N GLU A 45 -5.48 13.98 1.52
CA GLU A 45 -5.76 13.69 2.93
C GLU A 45 -5.10 12.37 3.35
N ILE A 46 -5.19 11.34 2.51
CA ILE A 46 -4.54 10.05 2.74
C ILE A 46 -3.02 10.21 2.81
N ASP A 47 -2.42 10.94 1.87
CA ASP A 47 -0.97 11.18 1.81
C ASP A 47 -0.43 11.76 3.12
N ARG A 48 -1.15 12.75 3.68
CA ARG A 48 -0.80 13.35 4.97
C ARG A 48 -0.86 12.36 6.15
N LYS A 49 -1.59 11.26 6.02
CA LYS A 49 -1.74 10.24 7.08
C LYS A 49 -0.80 9.06 6.91
N VAL A 50 -0.39 8.72 5.68
CA VAL A 50 0.41 7.51 5.44
C VAL A 50 1.87 7.77 5.07
N ASN A 51 2.22 9.03 4.73
CA ASN A 51 3.58 9.37 4.28
C ASN A 51 4.33 10.35 5.21
N ILE A 52 3.72 10.82 6.29
CA ILE A 52 4.43 11.53 7.37
C ILE A 52 4.95 10.51 8.38
N ARG A 53 5.97 9.75 7.99
CA ARG A 53 6.41 8.52 8.67
C ARG A 53 7.34 8.72 9.86
N ARG A 54 8.02 9.86 9.93
CA ARG A 54 9.04 10.11 10.95
C ARG A 54 8.44 9.96 12.37
N HIS A 55 8.89 8.94 13.11
CA HIS A 55 8.40 8.56 14.44
C HIS A 55 6.94 8.03 14.48
N GLN A 56 6.37 7.63 13.34
CA GLN A 56 4.98 7.17 13.23
C GLN A 56 4.78 5.89 12.42
N GLU A 57 5.83 5.26 11.90
CA GLU A 57 5.72 4.11 10.99
C GLU A 57 4.83 2.98 11.53
N ASP A 58 5.08 2.52 12.76
CA ASP A 58 4.26 1.47 13.38
C ASP A 58 2.81 1.91 13.56
N TYR A 59 2.56 3.17 13.96
CA TYR A 59 1.19 3.70 14.10
C TYR A 59 0.46 3.82 12.76
N ILE A 60 1.18 4.12 11.68
CA ILE A 60 0.63 4.18 10.33
C ILE A 60 0.32 2.76 9.83
N ALA A 61 1.19 1.80 10.12
CA ALA A 61 0.95 0.40 9.79
C ALA A 61 -0.27 -0.16 10.54
N ASP A 62 -0.37 0.09 11.84
CA ASP A 62 -1.53 -0.25 12.67
C ASP A 62 -2.83 0.37 12.14
N TYR A 63 -2.75 1.63 11.70
CA TYR A 63 -3.87 2.33 11.08
C TYR A 63 -4.30 1.66 9.77
N ILE A 64 -3.35 1.36 8.89
CA ILE A 64 -3.62 0.67 7.61
C ILE A 64 -4.21 -0.72 7.88
N GLU A 65 -3.68 -1.47 8.85
CA GLU A 65 -4.22 -2.78 9.22
C GLU A 65 -5.67 -2.66 9.70
N TYR A 66 -5.99 -1.67 10.53
CA TYR A 66 -7.36 -1.38 10.94
C TYR A 66 -8.28 -1.06 9.75
N LEU A 67 -7.78 -0.39 8.69
CA LEU A 67 -8.59 -0.14 7.49
C LEU A 67 -9.04 -1.41 6.80
N TRP A 68 -8.25 -2.49 6.85
CA TRP A 68 -8.65 -3.79 6.29
C TRP A 68 -9.95 -4.31 6.93
N GLU A 69 -10.11 -4.12 8.24
CA GLU A 69 -11.31 -4.53 8.99
C GLU A 69 -12.53 -3.63 8.73
N VAL A 70 -12.29 -2.35 8.40
CA VAL A 70 -13.34 -1.34 8.22
C VAL A 70 -13.84 -1.26 6.77
N SER A 71 -12.91 -1.16 5.83
CA SER A 71 -13.19 -1.02 4.40
C SER A 71 -11.96 -1.42 3.59
N GLU A 72 -12.06 -2.58 2.94
CA GLU A 72 -11.07 -3.04 1.96
C GLU A 72 -10.82 -2.00 0.86
N THR A 73 -11.86 -1.29 0.41
CA THR A 73 -11.71 -0.20 -0.58
C THR A 73 -10.84 0.93 -0.05
N ALA A 74 -11.05 1.35 1.21
CA ALA A 74 -10.20 2.35 1.83
C ALA A 74 -8.78 1.83 2.04
N TYR A 75 -8.62 0.59 2.50
CA TYR A 75 -7.32 -0.07 2.66
C TYR A 75 -6.49 0.01 1.38
N TRP A 76 -7.00 -0.51 0.26
CA TRP A 76 -6.28 -0.52 -1.02
C TRP A 76 -5.92 0.88 -1.51
N LYS A 77 -6.84 1.84 -1.35
CA LYS A 77 -6.58 3.24 -1.66
C LYS A 77 -5.43 3.82 -0.83
N HIS A 78 -5.32 3.45 0.45
CA HIS A 78 -4.23 3.91 1.32
C HIS A 78 -2.91 3.23 0.98
N ILE A 79 -2.93 1.94 0.62
CA ILE A 79 -1.74 1.24 0.10
C ILE A 79 -1.19 1.96 -1.13
N ILE A 80 -2.04 2.24 -2.13
CA ILE A 80 -1.62 2.97 -3.34
C ILE A 80 -0.92 4.28 -2.99
N VAL A 81 -1.50 5.08 -2.09
CA VAL A 81 -0.94 6.38 -1.72
C VAL A 81 0.33 6.24 -0.87
N SER A 82 0.49 5.14 -0.13
CA SER A 82 1.71 4.87 0.65
C SER A 82 2.93 4.50 -0.21
N LEU A 83 2.73 4.04 -1.44
CA LEU A 83 3.81 3.67 -2.35
C LEU A 83 4.42 4.93 -3.00
N ARG A 84 5.40 5.54 -2.32
CA ARG A 84 6.10 6.74 -2.78
C ARG A 84 7.60 6.52 -2.86
N ASP A 85 8.20 6.84 -4.01
CA ASP A 85 9.63 6.72 -4.28
C ASP A 85 10.49 7.56 -3.32
N ASP A 86 10.04 8.76 -2.96
CA ASP A 86 10.74 9.67 -2.05
C ASP A 86 10.64 9.29 -0.58
N VAL A 87 9.76 8.34 -0.22
CA VAL A 87 9.55 7.87 1.16
C VAL A 87 9.97 6.41 1.35
N GLY A 88 9.83 5.57 0.33
CA GLY A 88 10.06 4.12 0.38
C GLY A 88 8.82 3.31 0.74
N LEU A 89 8.97 1.99 0.88
CA LEU A 89 7.92 1.09 1.39
C LEU A 89 7.63 1.42 2.87
N LEU A 90 6.38 1.27 3.30
CA LEU A 90 6.04 1.41 4.71
C LEU A 90 6.63 0.23 5.48
N TRP A 91 7.49 0.48 6.47
CA TRP A 91 8.06 -0.57 7.31
C TRP A 91 7.36 -0.63 8.67
N SER A 92 7.14 -1.83 9.19
CA SER A 92 6.65 -2.09 10.54
C SER A 92 7.14 -3.45 11.03
N ASP A 93 7.08 -3.68 12.34
CA ASP A 93 7.58 -4.91 12.96
C ASP A 93 6.98 -6.20 12.37
N ASN A 94 5.73 -6.17 11.89
CA ASN A 94 5.02 -7.33 11.36
C ASN A 94 4.84 -7.31 9.83
N MET A 95 5.07 -6.17 9.16
CA MET A 95 4.80 -5.97 7.74
C MET A 95 3.42 -6.51 7.28
N SER A 96 2.38 -6.39 8.13
CA SER A 96 1.08 -7.03 7.90
C SER A 96 0.44 -6.62 6.56
N HIS A 97 0.67 -5.39 6.11
CA HIS A 97 0.18 -4.92 4.81
C HIS A 97 0.86 -5.61 3.62
N VAL A 98 2.15 -5.96 3.71
CA VAL A 98 2.84 -6.79 2.70
C VAL A 98 2.30 -8.20 2.73
N GLU A 99 2.10 -8.77 3.92
CA GLU A 99 1.46 -10.07 4.09
C GLU A 99 0.07 -10.13 3.43
N ARG A 100 -0.75 -9.09 3.61
CA ARG A 100 -2.04 -8.98 2.92
C ARG A 100 -1.88 -8.98 1.40
N MET A 101 -0.90 -8.26 0.85
CA MET A 101 -0.61 -8.26 -0.59
C MET A 101 -0.08 -9.62 -1.10
N CYS A 102 0.58 -10.41 -0.25
CA CYS A 102 1.05 -11.75 -0.61
C CYS A 102 -0.05 -12.81 -0.55
N ASN A 103 -1.03 -12.65 0.34
CA ASN A 103 -2.06 -13.67 0.60
C ASN A 103 -3.40 -13.40 -0.10
N ASN A 104 -3.54 -12.29 -0.85
CA ASN A 104 -4.76 -11.95 -1.58
C ASN A 104 -4.43 -11.55 -3.02
N GLU A 105 -5.37 -11.78 -3.94
CA GLU A 105 -5.28 -11.18 -5.27
C GLU A 105 -5.47 -9.67 -5.10
N ILE A 106 -4.41 -8.90 -5.36
CA ILE A 106 -4.49 -7.44 -5.23
C ILE A 106 -5.28 -6.84 -6.41
N PRO A 107 -6.08 -5.78 -6.19
CA PRO A 107 -6.75 -5.08 -7.27
C PRO A 107 -5.80 -4.57 -8.36
N ASP A 108 -6.30 -4.43 -9.60
CA ASP A 108 -5.47 -4.07 -10.75
C ASP A 108 -4.78 -2.71 -10.61
N ASP A 109 -5.44 -1.73 -10.00
CA ASP A 109 -4.89 -0.40 -9.72
C ASP A 109 -3.81 -0.42 -8.63
N VAL A 110 -3.98 -1.29 -7.62
CA VAL A 110 -2.95 -1.55 -6.60
C VAL A 110 -1.73 -2.23 -7.22
N LEU A 111 -1.95 -3.25 -8.06
CA LEU A 111 -0.86 -3.90 -8.79
C LEU A 111 -0.12 -2.88 -9.66
N GLU A 112 -0.84 -2.04 -10.41
CA GLU A 112 -0.23 -0.99 -11.23
C GLU A 112 0.62 -0.02 -10.38
N ALA A 113 0.15 0.38 -9.20
CA ALA A 113 0.92 1.22 -8.26
C ALA A 113 2.18 0.52 -7.76
N VAL A 114 2.09 -0.77 -7.41
CA VAL A 114 3.26 -1.59 -7.01
C VAL A 114 4.28 -1.66 -8.16
N LEU A 115 3.84 -1.94 -9.39
CA LEU A 115 4.76 -2.04 -10.54
C LEU A 115 5.40 -0.69 -10.88
N LEU A 116 4.67 0.43 -10.75
CA LEU A 116 5.23 1.77 -10.87
C LEU A 116 6.29 2.02 -9.80
N PHE A 117 6.00 1.69 -8.54
CA PHE A 117 6.96 1.84 -7.46
C PHE A 117 8.23 1.00 -7.70
N ILE A 118 8.09 -0.23 -8.20
CA ILE A 118 9.22 -1.10 -8.61
C ILE A 118 10.08 -0.47 -9.72
N CYS A 119 9.49 0.30 -10.64
CA CYS A 119 10.28 1.02 -11.65
C CYS A 119 11.26 2.01 -10.99
N GLU A 120 10.82 2.70 -9.95
CA GLU A 120 11.57 3.77 -9.28
C GLU A 120 12.60 3.24 -8.27
N ILE A 121 12.37 2.06 -7.67
CA ILE A 121 13.30 1.48 -6.69
C ILE A 121 14.66 1.17 -7.33
N CYS A 122 15.72 1.77 -6.80
CA CYS A 122 17.09 1.35 -7.04
C CYS A 122 17.46 0.18 -6.12
N GLU A 123 17.72 -1.00 -6.68
CA GLU A 123 17.99 -2.25 -5.94
C GLU A 123 19.12 -2.10 -4.91
N ARG A 124 20.17 -1.34 -5.24
CA ARG A 124 21.35 -1.19 -4.37
C ARG A 124 21.10 -0.29 -3.17
N ASP A 125 20.18 0.66 -3.32
CA ASP A 125 19.92 1.66 -2.30
C ASP A 125 18.73 1.24 -1.41
N ASN A 126 17.84 0.38 -1.93
CA ASN A 126 16.58 -0.02 -1.29
C ASN A 126 16.40 -1.55 -1.34
N MET A 127 17.42 -2.30 -0.90
CA MET A 127 17.43 -3.77 -0.95
C MET A 127 16.25 -4.39 -0.17
N PHE A 128 15.89 -3.83 0.98
CA PHE A 128 14.78 -4.35 1.78
C PHE A 128 13.42 -4.18 1.07
N ASP A 129 13.18 -3.03 0.45
CA ASP A 129 11.95 -2.79 -0.33
C ASP A 129 11.86 -3.76 -1.51
N PHE A 130 13.01 -3.98 -2.17
CA PHE A 130 13.11 -4.95 -3.25
C PHE A 130 12.78 -6.37 -2.79
N GLU A 131 13.32 -6.81 -1.65
CA GLU A 131 13.06 -8.13 -1.08
C GLU A 131 11.59 -8.31 -0.69
N ALA A 132 10.99 -7.35 0.01
CA ALA A 132 9.59 -7.41 0.42
C ALA A 132 8.64 -7.44 -0.79
N LEU A 133 8.89 -6.58 -1.80
CA LEU A 133 8.08 -6.57 -3.03
C LEU A 133 8.34 -7.78 -3.92
N SER A 134 9.51 -8.42 -3.83
CA SER A 134 9.76 -9.69 -4.52
C SER A 134 8.78 -10.76 -4.06
N GLU A 135 8.48 -10.83 -2.76
CA GLU A 135 7.48 -11.76 -2.23
C GLU A 135 6.07 -11.44 -2.75
N VAL A 136 5.70 -10.14 -2.82
CA VAL A 136 4.43 -9.73 -3.41
C VAL A 136 4.34 -10.18 -4.86
N ILE A 137 5.37 -9.90 -5.68
CA ILE A 137 5.39 -10.28 -7.10
C ILE A 137 5.34 -11.80 -7.28
N LYS A 138 6.09 -12.57 -6.49
CA LYS A 138 6.05 -14.05 -6.50
C LYS A 138 4.65 -14.55 -6.19
N SER A 139 4.00 -14.07 -5.14
CA SER A 139 2.62 -14.43 -4.80
C SER A 139 1.64 -14.09 -5.93
N GLN A 140 1.71 -12.87 -6.46
CA GLN A 140 0.83 -12.43 -7.54
C GLN A 140 0.99 -13.27 -8.81
N VAL A 141 2.19 -13.72 -9.13
CA VAL A 141 2.44 -14.59 -10.28
C VAL A 141 2.05 -16.04 -10.02
N ASN A 142 2.50 -16.61 -8.91
CA ASN A 142 2.42 -18.06 -8.65
C ASN A 142 1.05 -18.48 -8.12
N ASP A 143 0.48 -17.67 -7.21
CA ASP A 143 -0.77 -18.02 -6.52
C ASP A 143 -1.98 -17.39 -7.21
N PHE A 144 -1.82 -16.19 -7.80
CA PHE A 144 -2.93 -15.44 -8.43
C PHE A 144 -2.83 -15.31 -9.96
N SER A 145 -1.84 -15.93 -10.61
CA SER A 145 -1.70 -15.98 -12.08
C SER A 145 -1.66 -14.61 -12.79
N ASN A 146 -1.19 -13.56 -12.10
CA ASN A 146 -1.17 -12.17 -12.59
C ASN A 146 0.03 -11.85 -13.52
N ARG A 147 0.79 -12.84 -13.99
CA ARG A 147 1.93 -12.63 -14.91
C ARG A 147 1.54 -11.85 -16.17
N HIS A 148 0.38 -12.17 -16.74
CA HIS A 148 -0.14 -11.48 -17.92
C HIS A 148 -0.40 -9.98 -17.69
N LYS A 149 -0.81 -9.58 -16.47
CA LYS A 149 -1.02 -8.17 -16.10
C LYS A 149 0.33 -7.43 -16.02
N ILE A 150 1.36 -8.06 -15.46
CA ILE A 150 2.72 -7.52 -15.41
C ILE A 150 3.30 -7.34 -16.83
N GLU A 151 3.11 -8.33 -17.71
CA GLU A 151 3.51 -8.22 -19.12
C GLU A 151 2.77 -7.10 -19.85
N SER A 152 1.46 -6.96 -19.61
CA SER A 152 0.63 -5.89 -20.14
C SER A 152 1.14 -4.50 -19.68
N PHE A 153 1.44 -4.36 -18.40
CA PHE A 153 2.07 -3.16 -17.84
C PHE A 153 3.39 -2.85 -18.56
N ALA A 154 4.29 -3.83 -18.68
CA ALA A 154 5.59 -3.67 -19.31
C ALA A 154 5.48 -3.22 -20.79
N ASN A 155 4.42 -3.65 -21.50
CA ASN A 155 4.17 -3.23 -22.88
C ASN A 155 3.78 -1.75 -23.02
N ARG A 156 3.35 -1.09 -21.95
CA ARG A 156 3.07 0.36 -21.93
C ARG A 156 4.34 1.20 -21.73
N LEU A 157 5.45 0.59 -21.30
CA LEU A 157 6.72 1.27 -21.12
C LEU A 157 7.46 1.45 -22.45
N SER A 158 8.34 2.46 -22.52
CA SER A 158 9.27 2.60 -23.64
C SER A 158 10.21 1.39 -23.74
N ILE A 159 10.74 1.09 -24.92
CA ILE A 159 11.57 -0.11 -25.17
C ILE A 159 12.72 -0.28 -24.15
N SER A 160 13.45 0.79 -23.82
CA SER A 160 14.54 0.73 -22.84
C SER A 160 14.04 0.39 -21.44
N HIS A 161 13.05 1.14 -20.94
CA HIS A 161 12.44 0.91 -19.62
C HIS A 161 11.76 -0.45 -19.52
N LYS A 162 11.10 -0.91 -20.59
CA LYS A 162 10.49 -2.24 -20.65
C LYS A 162 11.52 -3.34 -20.39
N LYS A 163 12.67 -3.29 -21.06
CA LYS A 163 13.71 -4.29 -20.88
C LYS A 163 14.22 -4.28 -19.43
N MET A 164 14.58 -3.10 -18.91
CA MET A 164 15.07 -2.96 -17.54
C MET A 164 14.06 -3.44 -16.51
N PHE A 165 12.79 -3.10 -16.70
CA PHE A 165 11.69 -3.54 -15.83
C PHE A 165 11.51 -5.05 -15.86
N LEU A 166 11.49 -5.68 -17.04
CA LEU A 166 11.34 -7.14 -17.14
C LEU A 166 12.55 -7.88 -16.56
N ASP A 167 13.76 -7.39 -16.78
CA ASP A 167 14.97 -7.96 -16.16
C ASP A 167 14.87 -7.89 -14.62
N LYS A 168 14.34 -6.78 -14.08
CA LYS A 168 14.08 -6.61 -12.63
C LYS A 168 13.00 -7.57 -12.12
N ILE A 169 11.89 -7.73 -12.84
CA ILE A 169 10.82 -8.68 -12.46
C ILE A 169 11.33 -10.12 -12.45
N GLU A 170 12.12 -10.53 -13.44
CA GLU A 170 12.69 -11.88 -13.47
C GLU A 170 13.70 -12.09 -12.33
N LEU A 171 14.46 -11.06 -11.94
CA LEU A 171 15.30 -11.10 -10.74
C LEU A 171 14.45 -11.27 -9.46
N MET A 172 13.36 -10.52 -9.32
CA MET A 172 12.43 -10.66 -8.18
C MET A 172 11.85 -12.06 -8.10
N LEU A 173 11.39 -12.62 -9.23
CA LEU A 173 10.80 -13.95 -9.30
C LEU A 173 11.80 -15.09 -9.03
N SER A 174 13.09 -14.88 -9.30
CA SER A 174 14.15 -15.87 -9.09
C SER A 174 14.93 -15.70 -7.79
N SER A 175 14.71 -14.60 -7.05
CA SER A 175 15.32 -14.36 -5.75
C SER A 175 14.92 -15.42 -4.72
N GLU A 176 15.82 -15.69 -3.76
CA GLU A 176 15.48 -16.53 -2.60
C GLU A 176 14.38 -15.85 -1.77
N GLU A 177 13.58 -16.65 -1.05
CA GLU A 177 12.58 -16.10 -0.11
C GLU A 177 13.30 -15.38 1.03
N ALA A 178 13.23 -14.05 1.04
CA ALA A 178 13.79 -13.23 2.11
C ALA A 178 12.83 -13.16 3.31
N TYR A 179 11.52 -13.18 3.04
CA TYR A 179 10.47 -13.09 4.04
C TYR A 179 9.44 -14.20 3.86
N ARG A 180 8.90 -14.70 4.97
CA ARG A 180 7.79 -15.66 4.96
C ARG A 180 6.52 -15.00 5.43
N PHE A 181 5.79 -14.42 4.48
CA PHE A 181 4.51 -13.76 4.74
C PHE A 181 3.29 -14.66 4.48
N LYS A 182 3.45 -15.99 4.50
CA LYS A 182 2.33 -16.93 4.32
C LYS A 182 1.82 -17.41 5.68
N SER A 183 0.54 -17.14 5.95
CA SER A 183 -0.19 -17.60 7.13
C SER A 183 -0.67 -19.05 7.00
#